data_AF-A0A8X6RB79-F1
#
_entry.id   AF-A0A8X6RB79-F1
#
_cell.length_a   1.000
_cell.length_b   1.000
_cell.length_c   1.000
_cell.angle_alpha   90.00
_cell.angle_beta   90.00
_cell.angle_gamma   90.00
#
_symmetry.space_group_name_H-M   'P 1'
#
loop_
_entity.id
_entity.type
_entity.pdbx_description
1 polymer ?
#
loop_
_entity_poly.entity_id
_entity_poly.type
_entity_poly.pdbx_seq_one_letter_code
_entity_poly.pdbx_strand_id
1 'polypeptide(L)'
;MVWGGIAYDSQSTLIVMRRTLTGQRYVDDILRPHVGPFLNGLPGAIFQQDNARPHTAEVAQDFLRHFQTSMAGPLPRFVPCRARGGSAKTADAIVSLCT
;
A
#
# COMPACT_ATOMS: atom_id res chain seq x y z
N MET A 1 13.71 -11.65 0.12
CA MET A 1 12.69 -10.70 0.60
C MET A 1 11.36 -11.08 0.00
N VAL A 2 10.29 -10.97 0.76
CA VAL A 2 8.94 -11.31 0.28
C VAL A 2 8.03 -10.12 0.53
N TRP A 3 7.10 -9.88 -0.39
CA TRP A 3 6.05 -8.88 -0.27
C TRP A 3 4.68 -9.53 -0.35
N GLY A 4 3.75 -9.06 0.46
CA GLY A 4 2.33 -9.42 0.36
C GLY A 4 1.47 -8.36 1.02
N GLY A 5 0.25 -8.20 0.49
CA GLY A 5 -0.82 -7.39 1.05
C GLY A 5 -1.92 -8.28 1.62
N ILE A 6 -2.44 -7.93 2.78
CA ILE A 6 -3.56 -8.61 3.42
C ILE A 6 -4.63 -7.56 3.72
N ALA A 7 -5.88 -7.84 3.38
CA ALA A 7 -7.08 -7.11 3.76
C ALA A 7 -7.99 -8.02 4.62
N TYR A 8 -9.15 -7.52 5.07
CA TYR A 8 -10.01 -8.27 6.00
C TYR A 8 -10.59 -9.56 5.37
N ASP A 9 -11.02 -9.49 4.12
CA ASP A 9 -11.68 -10.58 3.39
C ASP A 9 -10.85 -11.13 2.22
N SER A 10 -9.67 -10.56 1.97
CA SER A 10 -8.88 -10.80 0.78
C SER A 10 -7.38 -10.70 1.05
N GLN A 11 -6.59 -11.35 0.20
CA GLN A 11 -5.13 -11.34 0.26
C GLN A 11 -4.57 -11.18 -1.15
N SER A 12 -3.47 -10.45 -1.28
CA SER A 12 -2.75 -10.34 -2.54
C SER A 12 -1.92 -11.60 -2.79
N THR A 13 -1.50 -11.79 -4.03
CA THR A 13 -0.43 -12.75 -4.34
C THR A 13 0.84 -12.37 -3.57
N LEU A 14 1.52 -13.38 -3.04
CA LEU A 14 2.80 -13.23 -2.37
C LEU A 14 3.92 -13.15 -3.43
N ILE A 15 4.70 -12.08 -3.41
CA ILE A 15 5.76 -11.82 -4.40
C ILE A 15 7.12 -12.05 -3.75
N VAL A 16 7.92 -12.92 -4.35
CA VAL A 16 9.26 -13.23 -3.86
C VAL A 16 10.31 -12.39 -4.61
N MET A 17 10.93 -11.42 -3.91
CA MET A 17 12.06 -10.67 -4.44
C MET A 17 13.38 -11.37 -4.13
N ARG A 18 14.08 -11.75 -5.19
CA ARG A 18 15.41 -12.36 -5.13
C ARG A 18 16.56 -11.34 -5.03
N ARG A 19 16.26 -10.05 -5.17
CA ARG A 19 17.24 -8.96 -5.16
C ARG A 19 16.84 -7.89 -4.16
N THR A 20 17.79 -7.05 -3.76
CA THR A 20 17.54 -5.92 -2.87
C THR A 20 16.48 -4.99 -3.46
N LEU A 21 15.49 -4.64 -2.62
CA LEU A 21 14.42 -3.72 -2.97
C LEU A 21 14.94 -2.28 -2.93
N THR A 22 14.76 -1.56 -4.03
CA THR A 22 15.01 -0.10 -4.14
C THR A 22 13.67 0.60 -4.35
N GLY A 23 13.60 1.91 -4.14
CA GLY A 23 12.34 2.65 -4.37
C GLY A 23 11.78 2.49 -5.78
N GLN A 24 12.66 2.53 -6.80
CA GLN A 24 12.25 2.33 -8.19
C GLN A 24 11.68 0.91 -8.43
N ARG A 25 12.36 -0.11 -7.91
CA ARG A 25 11.87 -1.50 -8.01
C ARG A 25 10.60 -1.74 -7.22
N TYR A 26 10.45 -1.06 -6.09
CA TYR A 26 9.20 -1.09 -5.36
C TYR A 26 8.03 -0.59 -6.23
N VAL A 27 8.24 0.47 -7.01
CA VAL A 27 7.22 0.97 -7.93
C VAL A 27 6.97 0.00 -9.09
N ASP A 28 8.04 -0.43 -9.77
CA ASP A 28 7.94 -1.18 -11.02
C ASP A 28 7.56 -2.65 -10.81
N ASP A 29 8.10 -3.29 -9.77
CA ASP A 29 7.92 -4.71 -9.50
C ASP A 29 6.74 -4.99 -8.55
N ILE A 30 6.29 -4.00 -7.75
CA ILE A 30 5.25 -4.20 -6.72
C ILE A 30 4.06 -3.26 -6.92
N LEU A 31 4.27 -1.93 -6.83
CA LEU A 31 3.14 -1.00 -6.74
C LEU A 31 2.31 -1.00 -8.03
N ARG A 32 2.95 -0.88 -9.19
CA ARG A 32 2.27 -0.81 -10.48
C ARG A 32 1.57 -2.12 -10.86
N PRO A 33 2.23 -3.30 -10.83
CA PRO A 33 1.59 -4.55 -11.26
C PRO A 33 0.64 -5.16 -10.22
N HIS A 34 0.84 -4.92 -8.92
CA HIS A 34 0.12 -5.67 -7.88
C HIS A 34 -0.73 -4.79 -6.97
N VAL A 35 -0.18 -3.69 -6.45
CA VAL A 35 -0.96 -2.82 -5.54
C VAL A 35 -2.05 -2.06 -6.29
N GLY A 36 -1.76 -1.57 -7.48
CA GLY A 36 -2.72 -0.82 -8.27
C GLY A 36 -4.02 -1.60 -8.54
N PRO A 37 -3.95 -2.76 -9.21
CA PRO A 37 -5.13 -3.59 -9.45
C PRO A 37 -5.83 -4.05 -8.17
N PHE A 38 -5.07 -4.36 -7.12
CA PHE A 38 -5.62 -4.81 -5.84
C PHE A 38 -6.44 -3.72 -5.14
N LEU A 39 -5.93 -2.48 -5.10
CA LEU A 39 -6.65 -1.34 -4.56
C LEU A 39 -7.86 -0.93 -5.40
N ASN A 40 -7.80 -1.08 -6.73
CA ASN A 40 -8.97 -0.85 -7.60
C ASN A 40 -10.13 -1.81 -7.27
N GLY A 41 -9.83 -3.01 -6.79
CA GLY A 41 -10.84 -3.98 -6.35
C GLY A 41 -11.44 -3.70 -4.97
N LEU A 42 -10.84 -2.79 -4.18
CA LEU A 42 -11.21 -2.48 -2.80
C LEU A 42 -11.47 -0.97 -2.64
N PRO A 43 -12.60 -0.45 -3.16
CA PRO A 43 -12.90 0.98 -3.10
C PRO A 43 -13.04 1.46 -1.65
N GLY A 44 -12.30 2.51 -1.28
CA GLY A 44 -12.29 3.06 0.08
C GLY A 44 -11.31 2.37 1.04
N ALA A 45 -10.52 1.39 0.57
CA ALA A 45 -9.47 0.77 1.37
C ALA A 45 -8.33 1.76 1.70
N ILE A 46 -7.71 1.55 2.85
CA ILE A 46 -6.55 2.32 3.30
C ILE A 46 -5.31 1.46 3.11
N PHE A 47 -4.39 1.92 2.26
CA PHE A 47 -3.11 1.26 2.05
C PHE A 47 -2.12 1.61 3.16
N GLN A 48 -1.63 0.61 3.90
CA GLN A 48 -0.68 0.75 4.99
C GLN A 48 0.61 -0.05 4.71
N GLN A 49 1.75 0.61 4.92
CA GLN A 49 3.07 -0.01 4.77
C GLN A 49 3.99 0.48 5.88
N ASP A 50 5.07 -0.26 6.12
CA ASP A 50 6.13 0.17 7.03
C ASP A 50 6.93 1.37 6.46
N ASN A 51 7.78 1.97 7.29
CA ASN A 51 8.59 3.13 6.91
C ASN A 51 9.97 2.72 6.36
N ALA A 52 10.10 1.55 5.72
CA ALA A 52 11.37 1.13 5.12
C ALA A 52 11.77 2.09 3.98
N ARG A 53 13.09 2.30 3.81
CA ARG A 53 13.63 3.26 2.83
C ARG A 53 13.06 3.13 1.40
N PRO A 54 12.83 1.92 0.85
CA PRO A 54 12.19 1.79 -0.47
C PRO A 54 10.74 2.27 -0.52
N HIS A 55 9.98 2.13 0.58
CA HIS A 55 8.58 2.53 0.69
C HIS A 55 8.42 4.05 0.88
N THR A 56 9.40 4.68 1.51
CA THR A 56 9.44 6.14 1.73
C THR A 56 10.19 6.88 0.62
N ALA A 57 10.71 6.18 -0.39
CA ALA A 57 11.38 6.81 -1.51
C ALA A 57 10.40 7.73 -2.26
N GLU A 58 10.89 8.87 -2.75
CA GLU A 58 10.08 9.88 -3.44
C GLU A 58 9.27 9.26 -4.59
N VAL A 59 9.91 8.43 -5.42
CA VAL A 59 9.24 7.73 -6.53
C VAL A 59 8.08 6.82 -6.09
N ALA A 60 8.18 6.20 -4.91
CA ALA A 60 7.12 5.36 -4.35
C ALA A 60 5.96 6.21 -3.83
N GLN A 61 6.28 7.32 -3.16
CA GLN A 61 5.32 8.27 -2.64
C GLN A 61 4.54 8.97 -3.75
N ASP A 62 5.21 9.34 -4.85
CA ASP A 62 4.60 9.97 -6.01
C ASP A 62 3.63 9.03 -6.72
N PHE A 63 4.02 7.76 -6.91
CA PHE A 63 3.14 6.75 -7.48
C PHE A 63 1.87 6.59 -6.64
N LEU A 64 2.02 6.41 -5.32
CA LEU A 64 0.89 6.23 -4.40
C LEU A 64 0.00 7.47 -4.34
N ARG A 65 0.59 8.66 -4.36
CA ARG A 65 -0.18 9.91 -4.40
C ARG A 65 -1.03 9.96 -5.66
N HIS A 66 -0.43 9.73 -6.83
CA HIS A 66 -1.16 9.72 -8.10
C HIS A 66 -2.29 8.69 -8.10
N PHE A 67 -1.99 7.48 -7.61
CA PHE A 67 -2.96 6.38 -7.52
C PHE A 67 -4.13 6.68 -6.57
N GLN A 68 -3.86 7.27 -5.41
CA GLN A 68 -4.89 7.66 -4.43
C GLN A 68 -5.75 8.83 -4.94
N THR A 69 -5.16 9.84 -5.59
CA THR A 69 -5.93 10.93 -6.22
C THR A 69 -6.85 10.44 -7.34
N SER A 70 -6.56 9.31 -7.98
CA SER A 70 -7.42 8.76 -9.03
C SER A 70 -8.63 8.00 -8.47
N MET A 71 -8.68 7.69 -7.17
CA MET A 71 -9.73 6.85 -6.56
C MET A 71 -10.49 7.49 -5.39
N ALA A 72 -10.04 8.62 -4.84
CA ALA A 72 -10.83 9.38 -3.88
C ALA A 72 -10.42 10.86 -3.90
N GLY A 73 -11.41 11.76 -3.73
CA GLY A 73 -11.17 13.17 -3.42
C GLY A 73 -10.24 13.35 -2.20
N PRO A 74 -9.80 14.59 -1.90
CA PRO A 74 -8.57 14.87 -1.16
C PRO A 74 -8.55 14.17 0.21
N LEU A 75 -7.71 13.15 0.34
CA LEU A 75 -7.44 12.51 1.63
C LEU A 75 -6.25 13.18 2.32
N PRO A 76 -6.26 13.26 3.66
CA PRO A 76 -5.21 13.90 4.42
C PRO A 76 -3.92 13.06 4.37
N ARG A 77 -2.82 13.79 4.37
CA ARG A 77 -1.43 13.32 4.42
C ARG A 77 -1.26 12.18 5.44
N PHE A 78 -0.55 11.12 5.02
CA PHE A 78 -0.06 9.98 5.83
C PHE A 78 -0.13 10.22 7.35
N VAL A 79 -1.12 9.60 8.01
CA VAL A 79 -1.24 9.63 9.47
C VAL A 79 -0.72 8.30 10.02
N PRO A 80 0.35 8.25 10.83
CA PRO A 80 0.67 7.06 11.59
C PRO A 80 -0.48 6.78 12.56
N CYS A 81 -1.02 5.56 12.50
CA CYS A 81 -2.28 5.24 13.15
C CYS A 81 -2.20 5.44 14.67
N ARG A 82 -2.87 6.47 15.20
CA ARG A 82 -3.31 6.51 16.59
C ARG A 82 -4.76 6.05 16.58
N ALA A 83 -4.97 4.80 16.97
CA ALA A 83 -6.30 4.21 17.12
C ALA A 83 -7.13 5.08 18.06
N ARG A 84 -8.08 5.84 17.50
CA ARG A 84 -9.13 6.48 18.28
C ARG A 84 -10.44 5.82 17.87
N GLY A 85 -11.03 5.15 18.85
CA GLY A 85 -12.25 4.37 18.69
C GLY A 85 -13.37 5.21 18.09
N GLY A 86 -13.73 4.86 16.86
CA GLY A 86 -14.93 5.29 16.17
C GLY A 86 -15.38 4.10 15.35
N SER A 87 -16.61 3.66 15.55
CA SER A 87 -17.21 2.51 14.88
C SER A 87 -17.29 2.74 13.37
N ALA A 88 -16.22 2.43 12.64
CA ALA A 88 -16.22 2.28 11.19
C ALA A 88 -15.96 0.80 10.89
N LYS A 89 -17.04 0.07 10.57
CA LYS A 89 -16.99 -1.33 10.15
C LYS A 89 -16.45 -1.53 8.73
N THR A 90 -15.80 -0.54 8.11
CA THR A 90 -15.48 -0.59 6.68
C THR A 90 -14.28 0.29 6.35
N ALA A 91 -13.10 -0.14 6.78
CA ALA A 91 -11.84 0.36 6.22
C ALA A 91 -10.90 -0.84 6.14
N ASP A 92 -10.83 -1.46 4.98
CA ASP A 92 -9.87 -2.52 4.70
C ASP A 92 -8.46 -1.94 4.82
N ALA A 93 -7.81 -2.24 5.94
CA ALA A 93 -6.42 -1.88 6.17
C ALA A 93 -5.54 -2.90 5.45
N ILE A 94 -4.88 -2.48 4.38
CA ILE A 94 -3.97 -3.34 3.62
C ILE A 94 -2.60 -3.23 4.26
N VAL A 95 -2.08 -4.31 4.83
CA VAL A 95 -0.73 -4.31 5.44
C VAL A 95 0.27 -4.93 4.48
N SER A 96 1.30 -4.17 4.11
CA SER A 96 2.48 -4.67 3.38
C SER A 96 3.48 -5.31 4.35
N LEU A 97 3.73 -6.62 4.23
CA LEU A 97 4.79 -7.31 4.97
C LEU A 97 6.05 -7.40 4.10
N CYS A 98 7.15 -6.83 4.59
CA CYS A 98 8.48 -6.92 3.99
C CYS A 98 9.42 -7.62 4.98
N THR A 99 9.69 -8.91 4.77
CA THR A 99 10.71 -9.69 5.51
C THR A 99 11.97 -9.91 4.68
#